data_AF-A0A914Q8L8-F1
#
_entry.id   AF-A0A914Q8L8-F1
#
_cell.length_a   1.000
_cell.length_b   1.000
_cell.length_c   1.000
_cell.angle_alpha   90.00
_cell.angle_beta   90.00
_cell.angle_gamma   90.00
#
_symmetry.space_group_name_H-M   'P 1'
#
loop_
_entity.id
_entity.type
_entity.pdbx_description
1 polymer ?
#
loop_
_entity_poly.entity_id
_entity_poly.type
_entity_poly.pdbx_seq_one_letter_code
_entity_poly.pdbx_strand_id
1 'polypeptide(L)'
;MGDHGPNVGEHRFSHETIALEERNPMFYLSLPKDLRKADNPIVKNLKANKNKLIAHYDLYATMIDIAESVGAEIPIDTTFHGKSFFKPIPDGRTCGEMGISPMYCNCRYKKANLTSENPLYQKILDSIFSKMNETIAPFTDICVVPLYSSKFQPVMKEIFYPGTTKTLKIYQVIFETLPDNGRWETYVSVKFHHDWIEVQNFLNLGNRLNPPWAKRCSNTIRDFCFCKS
;
A
#
# COMPACT_ATOMS: atom_id res chain seq x y z
N MET A 1 13.27 10.57 8.52
CA MET A 1 12.46 9.38 8.19
C MET A 1 12.34 9.33 6.68
N GLY A 2 12.45 8.15 6.07
CA GLY A 2 11.99 7.98 4.70
C GLY A 2 10.46 7.96 4.65
N ASP A 3 9.90 8.35 3.51
CA ASP A 3 8.49 8.15 3.14
C ASP A 3 8.31 6.82 2.40
N HIS A 4 9.30 6.42 1.61
CA HIS A 4 9.40 5.10 0.97
C HIS A 4 10.86 4.71 0.70
N GLY A 5 11.11 3.44 0.37
CA GLY A 5 12.37 2.98 -0.23
C GLY A 5 12.39 3.18 -1.76
N PRO A 6 13.41 2.71 -2.49
CA PRO A 6 13.48 2.87 -3.94
C PRO A 6 12.23 2.33 -4.67
N ASN A 7 11.52 3.19 -5.40
CA ASN A 7 10.22 2.87 -6.03
C ASN A 7 10.21 3.00 -7.57
N VAL A 8 11.36 3.27 -8.18
CA VAL A 8 11.55 3.42 -9.63
C VAL A 8 12.66 2.52 -10.15
N GLY A 9 12.45 1.95 -11.35
CA GLY A 9 13.45 1.16 -12.08
C GLY A 9 13.05 -0.30 -12.31
N GLU A 10 13.67 -0.95 -13.30
CA GLU A 10 13.36 -2.34 -13.68
C GLU A 10 13.62 -3.36 -12.56
N HIS A 11 14.50 -3.03 -11.62
CA HIS A 11 14.82 -3.91 -10.50
C HIS A 11 13.68 -4.06 -9.49
N ARG A 12 12.70 -3.14 -9.48
CA ARG A 12 11.48 -3.27 -8.64
C ARG A 12 10.74 -4.58 -8.88
N PHE A 13 10.88 -5.16 -10.07
CA PHE A 13 10.23 -6.41 -10.48
C PHE A 13 11.07 -7.66 -10.26
N SER A 14 12.40 -7.52 -10.24
CA SER A 14 13.26 -8.68 -10.33
C SER A 14 13.35 -9.43 -9.02
N HIS A 15 13.10 -8.77 -7.88
CA HIS A 15 13.32 -9.34 -6.55
C HIS A 15 12.29 -8.89 -5.53
N GLU A 16 11.72 -9.86 -4.81
CA GLU A 16 10.82 -9.63 -3.65
C GLU A 16 11.46 -8.70 -2.61
N THR A 17 12.79 -8.75 -2.46
CA THR A 17 13.55 -7.88 -1.56
C THR A 17 13.37 -6.39 -1.89
N ILE A 18 13.33 -6.00 -3.16
CA ILE A 18 13.21 -4.58 -3.54
C ILE A 18 11.80 -4.07 -3.24
N ALA A 19 10.78 -4.89 -3.47
CA ALA A 19 9.40 -4.55 -3.07
C ALA A 19 9.24 -4.42 -1.55
N LEU A 20 10.02 -5.19 -0.76
CA LEU A 20 10.08 -5.03 0.69
C LEU A 20 10.79 -3.73 1.10
N GLU A 21 11.91 -3.40 0.45
CA GLU A 21 12.63 -2.15 0.73
C GLU A 21 11.80 -0.91 0.39
N GLU A 22 11.08 -0.93 -0.72
CA GLU A 22 10.15 0.14 -1.12
C GLU A 22 9.17 0.50 0.01
N ARG A 23 8.63 -0.53 0.68
CA ARG A 23 7.60 -0.40 1.71
C ARG A 23 8.19 -0.31 3.12
N ASN A 24 9.51 -0.32 3.26
CA ASN A 24 10.21 -0.32 4.55
C ASN A 24 11.19 0.87 4.65
N PRO A 25 10.67 2.12 4.70
CA PRO A 25 11.53 3.27 4.82
C PRO A 25 12.31 3.28 6.13
N MET A 26 13.52 3.83 6.06
CA MET A 26 14.40 3.91 7.22
C MET A 26 13.93 4.99 8.21
N PHE A 27 13.90 4.64 9.49
CA PHE A 27 13.59 5.56 10.59
C PHE A 27 14.73 5.59 11.61
N TYR A 28 15.16 6.80 11.97
CA TYR A 28 16.13 7.04 13.04
C TYR A 28 15.56 8.07 14.01
N LEU A 29 15.85 7.86 15.28
CA LEU A 29 15.52 8.77 16.38
C LEU A 29 16.78 9.06 17.18
N SER A 30 16.98 10.32 17.55
CA SER A 30 18.03 10.74 18.48
C SER A 30 17.40 11.50 19.64
N LEU A 31 17.76 11.13 20.86
CA LEU A 31 17.23 11.76 22.07
C LEU A 31 18.12 12.94 22.51
N PRO A 32 17.54 13.99 23.11
CA PRO A 32 18.30 14.97 23.89
C PRO A 32 19.22 14.31 24.93
N LYS A 33 20.41 14.89 25.19
CA LYS A 33 21.41 14.30 26.09
C LYS A 33 20.83 13.97 27.47
N ASP A 34 20.02 14.86 28.02
CA ASP A 34 19.44 14.73 29.37
C ASP A 34 18.46 13.56 29.49
N LEU A 35 17.85 13.15 28.37
CA LEU A 35 16.93 12.01 28.32
C LEU A 35 17.64 10.66 28.15
N ARG A 36 18.94 10.63 27.81
CA ARG A 36 19.67 9.38 27.50
C ARG A 36 20.07 8.54 28.72
N LYS A 37 19.66 8.91 29.93
CA LYS A 37 19.97 8.17 31.15
C LYS A 37 19.32 6.77 31.09
N ALA A 38 20.06 5.74 31.53
CA ALA A 38 19.63 4.34 31.36
C ALA A 38 18.40 3.96 32.21
N ASP A 39 18.16 4.69 33.30
CA ASP A 39 17.01 4.54 34.18
C ASP A 39 15.73 5.19 33.63
N ASN A 40 15.85 6.12 32.68
CA ASN A 40 14.73 6.81 32.06
C ASN A 40 13.75 5.81 31.39
N PRO A 41 12.47 5.78 31.79
CA PRO A 41 11.47 4.89 31.22
C PRO A 41 11.35 4.98 29.69
N ILE A 42 11.50 6.19 29.12
CA ILE A 42 11.46 6.41 27.67
C ILE A 42 12.60 5.65 26.99
N VAL A 43 13.82 5.71 27.52
CA VAL A 43 14.98 4.99 26.98
C VAL A 43 14.79 3.49 27.07
N LYS A 44 14.22 2.99 28.17
CA LYS A 44 13.92 1.57 28.35
C LYS A 44 12.91 1.09 27.30
N ASN A 45 11.81 1.83 27.11
CA ASN A 45 10.80 1.50 26.11
C ASN A 45 11.33 1.58 24.68
N LEU A 46 12.09 2.62 24.33
CA LEU A 46 12.73 2.71 23.01
C LEU A 46 13.68 1.54 22.72
N LYS A 47 14.49 1.13 23.70
CA LYS A 47 15.36 -0.04 23.55
C LYS A 47 14.58 -1.35 23.41
N ALA A 48 13.47 -1.51 24.13
CA ALA A 48 12.61 -2.68 24.04
C ALA A 48 11.82 -2.74 22.71
N ASN A 49 11.44 -1.57 22.18
CA ASN A 49 10.63 -1.44 20.97
C ASN A 49 11.44 -1.55 19.67
N LYS A 50 12.78 -1.46 19.73
CA LYS A 50 13.66 -1.37 18.54
C LYS A 50 13.52 -2.51 17.52
N ASN A 51 13.06 -3.69 17.95
CA ASN A 51 12.90 -4.88 17.10
C ASN A 51 11.42 -5.24 16.86
N LYS A 52 10.48 -4.34 17.21
CA LYS A 52 9.04 -4.55 17.00
C LYS A 52 8.65 -3.98 15.63
N LEU A 53 7.61 -4.55 15.04
CA LEU A 53 6.96 -3.93 13.88
C LEU A 53 6.38 -2.58 14.29
N ILE A 54 6.75 -1.50 13.60
CA ILE A 54 6.24 -0.14 13.80
C ILE A 54 5.70 0.43 12.49
N ALA A 55 4.81 1.41 12.56
CA ALA A 55 4.28 2.15 11.42
C ALA A 55 4.38 3.67 11.63
N HIS A 56 4.15 4.44 10.56
CA HIS A 56 4.06 5.90 10.65
C HIS A 56 2.97 6.36 11.63
N TYR A 57 1.92 5.56 11.86
CA TYR A 57 0.92 5.83 12.89
C TYR A 57 1.53 5.83 14.30
N ASP A 58 2.47 4.93 14.60
CA ASP A 58 3.15 4.92 15.91
C ASP A 58 4.02 6.17 16.11
N LEU A 59 4.64 6.66 15.04
CA LEU A 59 5.36 7.93 15.07
C LEU A 59 4.42 9.11 15.32
N TYR A 60 3.27 9.16 14.64
CA TYR A 60 2.26 10.20 14.90
C TYR A 60 1.79 10.17 16.37
N ALA A 61 1.54 8.97 16.92
CA ALA A 61 1.22 8.80 18.34
C ALA A 61 2.32 9.34 19.26
N THR A 62 3.59 9.11 18.87
CA THR A 62 4.75 9.61 19.62
C THR A 62 4.83 11.13 19.58
N MET A 63 4.53 11.75 18.43
CA MET A 63 4.50 13.21 18.31
C MET A 63 3.38 13.84 19.15
N ILE A 64 2.24 13.16 19.28
CA ILE A 64 1.16 13.60 20.17
C ILE A 64 1.61 13.52 21.63
N ASP A 65 2.19 12.40 22.07
CA ASP A 65 2.76 12.28 23.42
C ASP A 65 3.77 13.41 23.72
N ILE A 66 4.58 13.84 22.74
CA ILE A 66 5.50 14.99 22.89
C ILE A 66 4.71 16.29 23.05
N ALA A 67 3.71 16.54 22.21
CA ALA A 67 2.93 17.77 22.26
C ALA A 67 2.12 17.89 23.57
N GLU A 68 1.51 16.80 24.02
CA GLU A 68 0.79 16.73 25.29
C GLU A 68 1.73 16.97 26.48
N SER A 69 2.98 16.50 26.40
CA SER A 69 3.97 16.75 27.46
C SER A 69 4.32 18.23 27.67
N VAL A 70 4.00 19.09 26.69
CA VAL A 70 4.18 20.55 26.76
C VAL A 70 2.86 21.31 26.86
N GLY A 71 1.76 20.61 27.13
CA GLY A 71 0.44 21.20 27.43
C GLY A 71 -0.48 21.38 26.22
N ALA A 72 -0.18 20.76 25.06
CA ALA A 72 -1.14 20.72 23.96
C ALA A 72 -2.25 19.70 24.25
N GLU A 73 -3.48 20.00 23.84
CA GLU A 73 -4.59 19.04 23.83
C GLU A 73 -4.88 18.65 22.39
N ILE A 74 -4.51 17.43 22.02
CA ILE A 74 -4.73 16.92 20.66
C ILE A 74 -5.80 15.83 20.75
N PRO A 75 -7.04 16.09 20.28
CA PRO A 75 -8.07 15.06 20.26
C PRO A 75 -7.65 13.94 19.29
N ILE A 76 -7.55 12.72 19.81
CA ILE A 76 -7.28 11.52 19.01
C ILE A 76 -8.59 10.77 18.83
N ASP A 77 -8.87 10.38 17.58
CA ASP A 77 -9.97 9.46 17.29
C ASP A 77 -9.73 8.09 17.97
N THR A 78 -10.79 7.53 18.53
CA THR A 78 -10.81 6.16 19.08
C THR A 78 -10.44 5.08 18.06
N THR A 79 -10.55 5.34 16.75
CA THR A 79 -10.12 4.41 15.70
C THR A 79 -8.62 4.47 15.40
N PHE A 80 -7.85 5.29 16.13
CA PHE A 80 -6.43 5.45 15.90
C PHE A 80 -5.62 4.23 16.34
N HIS A 81 -4.85 3.66 15.41
CA HIS A 81 -4.10 2.41 15.61
C HIS A 81 -2.67 2.59 16.15
N GLY A 82 -2.16 3.82 16.20
CA GLY A 82 -0.77 4.11 16.56
C GLY A 82 -0.50 3.98 18.06
N LYS A 83 0.70 3.49 18.40
CA LYS A 83 1.22 3.42 19.77
C LYS A 83 2.53 4.18 19.86
N SER A 84 2.59 5.14 20.79
CA SER A 84 3.80 5.93 21.01
C SER A 84 5.00 5.06 21.36
N PHE A 85 6.17 5.39 20.80
CA PHE A 85 7.45 4.73 21.05
C PHE A 85 7.91 4.86 22.50
N PHE A 86 7.34 5.81 23.25
CA PHE A 86 7.65 6.05 24.66
C PHE A 86 6.92 5.09 25.60
N LYS A 87 6.02 4.25 25.07
CA LYS A 87 5.25 3.22 25.79
C LYS A 87 5.62 1.82 25.23
N PRO A 88 5.39 0.73 25.98
CA PRO A 88 5.64 -0.62 25.46
C PRO A 88 4.80 -0.93 24.22
N ILE A 89 5.44 -1.42 23.15
CA ILE A 89 4.77 -1.90 21.95
C ILE A 89 4.61 -3.43 22.05
N PRO A 90 3.37 -3.96 21.91
CA PRO A 90 3.13 -5.40 21.93
C PRO A 90 3.91 -6.16 20.86
N ASP A 91 4.29 -7.40 21.19
CA ASP A 91 4.78 -8.35 20.21
C ASP A 91 3.67 -8.85 19.28
N GLY A 92 4.08 -9.30 18.09
CA GLY A 92 3.18 -10.03 17.19
C GLY A 92 2.06 -9.20 16.56
N ARG A 93 2.09 -7.86 16.65
CA ARG A 93 1.13 -7.00 15.95
C ARG A 93 1.11 -7.33 14.47
N THR A 94 -0.09 -7.44 13.93
CA THR A 94 -0.32 -7.64 12.50
C THR A 94 -0.55 -6.31 11.80
N CYS A 95 -0.28 -6.25 10.49
CA CYS A 95 -0.60 -5.07 9.69
C CYS A 95 -2.09 -4.67 9.78
N GLY A 96 -3.00 -5.64 9.91
CA GLY A 96 -4.44 -5.37 10.03
C GLY A 96 -4.79 -4.66 11.33
N GLU A 97 -4.23 -5.10 12.46
CA GLU A 97 -4.42 -4.44 13.77
C GLU A 97 -3.84 -3.02 13.80
N MET A 98 -2.80 -2.79 13.00
CA MET A 98 -2.13 -1.50 12.86
C MET A 98 -2.78 -0.58 11.80
N GLY A 99 -3.86 -1.00 11.15
CA GLY A 99 -4.51 -0.23 10.08
C GLY A 99 -3.65 -0.04 8.82
N ILE A 100 -2.63 -0.87 8.64
CA ILE A 100 -1.78 -0.84 7.44
C ILE A 100 -2.54 -1.55 6.31
N SER A 101 -2.54 -0.99 5.11
CA SER A 101 -3.12 -1.66 3.94
C SER A 101 -2.24 -2.86 3.52
N PRO A 102 -2.83 -3.96 3.00
CA PRO A 102 -2.07 -5.07 2.39
C PRO A 102 -1.02 -4.64 1.36
N MET A 103 -1.22 -3.49 0.70
CA MET A 103 -0.27 -2.89 -0.24
C MET A 103 1.02 -2.43 0.44
N TYR A 104 0.95 -1.89 1.65
CA TYR A 104 2.10 -1.33 2.38
C TYR A 104 2.63 -2.26 3.45
N CYS A 105 2.04 -3.45 3.60
CA CYS A 105 2.45 -4.39 4.60
C CYS A 105 3.71 -5.16 4.17
N ASN A 106 4.72 -5.18 5.05
CA ASN A 106 5.97 -5.94 4.87
C ASN A 106 5.89 -7.38 5.38
N CYS A 107 4.78 -7.77 6.02
CA CYS A 107 4.60 -9.15 6.46
C CYS A 107 4.46 -10.10 5.26
N ARG A 108 5.17 -11.23 5.31
CA ARG A 108 5.09 -12.28 4.29
C ARG A 108 3.85 -13.13 4.51
N TYR A 109 2.71 -12.66 4.01
CA TYR A 109 1.49 -13.45 4.00
C TYR A 109 1.53 -14.54 2.94
N LYS A 110 0.80 -15.63 3.21
CA LYS A 110 0.56 -16.68 2.22
C LYS A 110 -0.09 -16.05 0.98
N LYS A 111 0.26 -16.56 -0.19
CA LYS A 111 -0.32 -16.18 -1.48
C LYS A 111 -0.74 -17.43 -2.25
N ALA A 112 -1.85 -17.36 -2.98
CA ALA A 112 -2.28 -18.42 -3.89
C ALA A 112 -2.58 -17.84 -5.28
N ASN A 113 -2.07 -18.47 -6.33
CA ASN A 113 -2.30 -18.00 -7.70
C ASN A 113 -3.76 -18.18 -8.09
N LEU A 114 -4.33 -17.16 -8.73
CA LEU A 114 -5.60 -17.24 -9.44
C LEU A 114 -5.30 -17.30 -10.94
N THR A 115 -5.70 -18.39 -11.59
CA THR A 115 -5.38 -18.63 -13.00
C THR A 115 -6.47 -18.10 -13.93
N SER A 116 -6.13 -17.95 -15.21
CA SER A 116 -7.02 -17.41 -16.25
C SER A 116 -8.27 -18.24 -16.51
N GLU A 117 -8.27 -19.52 -16.15
CA GLU A 117 -9.41 -20.42 -16.32
C GLU A 117 -10.51 -20.15 -15.28
N ASN A 118 -10.18 -19.44 -14.18
CA ASN A 118 -11.17 -19.08 -13.19
C ASN A 118 -12.00 -17.88 -13.69
N PRO A 119 -13.35 -17.96 -13.74
CA PRO A 119 -14.20 -16.86 -14.19
C PRO A 119 -14.03 -15.55 -13.40
N LEU A 120 -13.56 -15.63 -12.15
CA LEU A 120 -13.22 -14.47 -11.33
C LEU A 120 -12.10 -13.62 -11.95
N TYR A 121 -11.15 -14.26 -12.64
CA TYR A 121 -9.99 -13.61 -13.21
C TYR A 121 -10.40 -12.49 -14.18
N GLN A 122 -11.28 -12.79 -15.13
CA GLN A 122 -11.78 -11.79 -16.09
C GLN A 122 -12.65 -10.73 -15.41
N LYS A 123 -13.52 -11.13 -14.47
CA LYS A 123 -14.35 -10.17 -13.71
C LYS A 123 -13.51 -9.14 -12.94
N ILE A 124 -12.39 -9.56 -12.36
CA ILE A 124 -11.44 -8.65 -11.69
C ILE A 124 -10.79 -7.71 -12.71
N LEU A 125 -10.30 -8.22 -13.86
CA LEU A 125 -9.72 -7.37 -14.91
C LEU A 125 -10.71 -6.34 -15.44
N ASP A 126 -11.92 -6.77 -15.79
CA ASP A 126 -12.97 -5.88 -16.31
C ASP A 126 -13.28 -4.76 -15.31
N SER A 127 -13.35 -5.11 -14.01
CA SER A 127 -13.57 -4.11 -12.95
C SER A 127 -12.41 -3.11 -12.84
N ILE A 128 -11.16 -3.58 -12.93
CA ILE A 128 -9.97 -2.71 -12.94
C ILE A 128 -10.05 -1.72 -14.11
N PHE A 129 -10.25 -2.21 -15.32
CA PHE A 129 -10.27 -1.37 -16.52
C PHE A 129 -11.49 -0.44 -16.55
N SER A 130 -12.65 -0.88 -16.07
CA SER A 130 -13.81 0.01 -15.87
C SER A 130 -13.44 1.18 -14.96
N LYS A 131 -12.78 0.90 -13.84
CA LYS A 131 -12.39 1.95 -12.89
C LYS A 131 -11.34 2.90 -13.45
N MET A 132 -10.35 2.38 -14.17
CA MET A 132 -9.35 3.20 -14.86
C MET A 132 -10.03 4.11 -15.90
N ASN A 133 -10.95 3.58 -16.69
CA ASN A 133 -11.68 4.34 -17.69
C ASN A 133 -12.55 5.44 -17.07
N GLU A 134 -13.28 5.13 -15.98
CA GLU A 134 -14.03 6.13 -15.21
C GLU A 134 -13.14 7.26 -14.70
N THR A 135 -11.94 6.93 -14.21
CA THR A 135 -10.98 7.91 -13.67
C THR A 135 -10.47 8.85 -14.77
N ILE A 136 -10.34 8.34 -16.00
CA ILE A 136 -9.79 9.08 -17.15
C ILE A 136 -10.88 9.78 -17.94
N ALA A 137 -12.14 9.37 -17.83
CA ALA A 137 -13.28 9.93 -18.55
C ALA A 137 -13.31 11.48 -18.56
N PRO A 138 -13.06 12.19 -17.43
CA PRO A 138 -13.06 13.67 -17.41
C PRO A 138 -11.91 14.33 -18.19
N PHE A 139 -10.90 13.57 -18.60
CA PHE A 139 -9.68 14.06 -19.25
C PHE A 139 -9.49 13.48 -20.66
N THR A 140 -10.55 12.90 -21.24
CA THR A 140 -10.48 12.24 -22.55
C THR A 140 -10.24 13.22 -23.70
N ASP A 141 -10.34 14.53 -23.49
CA ASP A 141 -9.95 15.57 -24.43
C ASP A 141 -8.43 15.61 -24.66
N ILE A 142 -7.63 15.37 -23.61
CA ILE A 142 -6.16 15.42 -23.65
C ILE A 142 -5.49 14.04 -23.49
N CYS A 143 -6.15 13.09 -22.83
CA CYS A 143 -5.60 11.79 -22.49
C CYS A 143 -6.09 10.68 -23.45
N VAL A 144 -5.21 9.75 -23.78
CA VAL A 144 -5.57 8.46 -24.38
C VAL A 144 -6.18 7.56 -23.30
N VAL A 145 -7.28 6.90 -23.63
CA VAL A 145 -7.89 5.87 -22.77
C VAL A 145 -6.98 4.64 -22.74
N PRO A 146 -6.50 4.19 -21.56
CA PRO A 146 -5.63 3.04 -21.46
C PRO A 146 -6.34 1.76 -21.86
N LEU A 147 -5.66 0.92 -22.64
CA LEU A 147 -6.17 -0.37 -23.08
C LEU A 147 -5.39 -1.50 -22.44
N TYR A 148 -6.01 -2.65 -22.26
CA TYR A 148 -5.31 -3.86 -21.82
C TYR A 148 -4.25 -4.29 -22.86
N SER A 149 -3.02 -4.55 -22.40
CA SER A 149 -1.96 -5.10 -23.25
C SER A 149 -2.08 -6.61 -23.34
N SER A 150 -2.54 -7.13 -24.48
CA SER A 150 -2.63 -8.59 -24.73
C SER A 150 -1.27 -9.29 -24.79
N LYS A 151 -0.16 -8.55 -24.83
CA LYS A 151 1.21 -9.08 -24.81
C LYS A 151 1.68 -9.49 -23.42
N PHE A 152 0.95 -9.09 -22.38
CA PHE A 152 1.28 -9.41 -20.99
C PHE A 152 0.14 -10.20 -20.36
N GLN A 153 0.45 -11.37 -19.81
CA GLN A 153 -0.50 -12.16 -19.04
C GLN A 153 -0.57 -11.62 -17.60
N PRO A 154 -1.72 -11.11 -17.13
CA PRO A 154 -1.82 -10.59 -15.77
C PRO A 154 -1.53 -11.64 -14.72
N VAL A 155 -0.83 -11.24 -13.66
CA VAL A 155 -0.53 -12.09 -12.52
C VAL A 155 -1.51 -11.75 -11.41
N MET A 156 -2.29 -12.73 -10.97
CA MET A 156 -3.24 -12.57 -9.87
C MET A 156 -2.94 -13.51 -8.72
N LYS A 157 -2.88 -12.97 -7.51
CA LYS A 157 -2.62 -13.73 -6.29
C LYS A 157 -3.61 -13.37 -5.20
N GLU A 158 -4.36 -14.34 -4.69
CA GLU A 158 -5.11 -14.22 -3.43
C GLU A 158 -4.12 -14.04 -2.28
N ILE A 159 -4.33 -13.01 -1.45
CA ILE A 159 -3.53 -12.73 -0.27
C ILE A 159 -4.33 -13.09 0.98
N PHE A 160 -3.75 -13.94 1.81
CA PHE A 160 -4.32 -14.32 3.10
C PHE A 160 -3.95 -13.27 4.16
N TYR A 161 -4.62 -12.12 4.09
CA TYR A 161 -4.36 -10.95 4.94
C TYR A 161 -5.28 -10.95 6.19
N PRO A 162 -4.82 -10.45 7.36
CA PRO A 162 -5.67 -10.31 8.55
C PRO A 162 -6.94 -9.50 8.25
N GLY A 163 -8.11 -10.06 8.57
CA GLY A 163 -9.42 -9.50 8.21
C GLY A 163 -10.04 -10.06 6.93
N THR A 164 -9.32 -10.89 6.17
CA THR A 164 -9.93 -11.70 5.10
C THR A 164 -10.73 -12.86 5.68
N THR A 165 -11.80 -13.25 4.97
CA THR A 165 -12.70 -14.34 5.37
C THR A 165 -13.03 -15.20 4.15
N LYS A 166 -13.85 -16.24 4.32
CA LYS A 166 -14.39 -17.02 3.18
C LYS A 166 -15.20 -16.16 2.21
N THR A 167 -15.83 -15.09 2.71
CA THR A 167 -16.70 -14.20 1.93
C THR A 167 -16.04 -12.87 1.58
N LEU A 168 -14.84 -12.58 2.08
CA LEU A 168 -14.09 -11.36 1.76
C LEU A 168 -12.62 -11.70 1.51
N LYS A 169 -12.22 -11.62 0.25
CA LYS A 169 -10.85 -11.93 -0.19
C LYS A 169 -10.18 -10.71 -0.77
N ILE A 170 -8.84 -10.74 -0.78
CA ILE A 170 -8.01 -9.68 -1.36
C ILE A 170 -7.11 -10.29 -2.41
N TYR A 171 -7.04 -9.68 -3.58
CA TYR A 171 -6.23 -10.11 -4.70
C TYR A 171 -5.20 -9.03 -5.05
N GLN A 172 -3.93 -9.40 -5.09
CA GLN A 172 -2.88 -8.62 -5.73
C GLN A 172 -2.91 -8.91 -7.23
N VAL A 173 -2.99 -7.86 -8.03
CA VAL A 173 -3.11 -7.96 -9.49
C VAL A 173 -2.00 -7.13 -10.12
N ILE A 174 -1.23 -7.77 -11.01
CA ILE A 174 -0.22 -7.11 -11.85
C ILE A 174 -0.65 -7.25 -13.30
N PHE A 175 -0.69 -6.14 -14.04
CA PHE A 175 -1.13 -6.09 -15.45
C PHE A 175 -0.39 -5.01 -16.23
N GLU A 176 -0.51 -5.01 -17.55
CA GLU A 176 0.06 -3.98 -18.43
C GLU A 176 -1.01 -3.27 -19.26
N THR A 177 -0.81 -1.97 -19.48
CA THR A 177 -1.68 -1.12 -20.29
C THR A 177 -0.96 -0.53 -21.50
N LEU A 178 -1.73 -0.19 -22.54
CA LEU A 178 -1.31 0.65 -23.65
C LEU A 178 -1.91 2.06 -23.49
N PRO A 179 -1.30 3.12 -24.05
CA PRO A 179 0.00 3.11 -24.72
C PRO A 179 1.13 2.81 -23.74
N ASP A 180 2.32 2.52 -24.26
CA ASP A 180 3.57 2.40 -23.49
C ASP A 180 3.73 1.21 -22.55
N ASN A 181 3.00 0.10 -22.69
CA ASN A 181 3.16 -1.10 -21.83
C ASN A 181 3.36 -0.76 -20.33
N GLY A 182 2.63 0.25 -19.82
CA GLY A 182 2.67 0.66 -18.43
C GLY A 182 2.30 -0.52 -17.54
N ARG A 183 3.18 -0.92 -16.64
CA ARG A 183 2.99 -2.07 -15.75
C ARG A 183 2.48 -1.58 -14.40
N TRP A 184 1.42 -2.20 -13.90
CA TRP A 184 0.68 -1.73 -12.73
C TRP A 184 0.58 -2.83 -11.68
N GLU A 185 0.62 -2.45 -10.40
CA GLU A 185 0.19 -3.29 -9.27
C GLU A 185 -1.03 -2.65 -8.61
N THR A 186 -2.09 -3.43 -8.43
CA THR A 186 -3.25 -3.01 -7.63
C THR A 186 -3.67 -4.15 -6.69
N TYR A 187 -4.49 -3.77 -5.70
CA TYR A 187 -5.06 -4.69 -4.74
C TYR A 187 -6.57 -4.50 -4.74
N VAL A 188 -7.27 -5.60 -4.98
CA VAL A 188 -8.72 -5.63 -5.18
C VAL A 188 -9.36 -6.45 -4.07
N SER A 189 -10.37 -5.89 -3.41
CA SER A 189 -11.20 -6.64 -2.48
C SER A 189 -12.41 -7.22 -3.21
N VAL A 190 -12.63 -8.52 -3.04
CA VAL A 190 -13.75 -9.25 -3.64
C VAL A 190 -14.60 -9.84 -2.52
N LYS A 191 -15.88 -9.48 -2.50
CA LYS A 191 -16.88 -10.04 -1.61
C LYS A 191 -17.67 -11.13 -2.34
N PHE A 192 -17.78 -12.29 -1.71
CA PHE A 192 -18.51 -13.43 -2.22
C PHE A 192 -19.84 -13.51 -1.48
N HIS A 193 -20.92 -13.35 -2.25
CA HIS A 193 -22.29 -13.59 -1.83
C HIS A 193 -22.70 -15.00 -2.25
N HIS A 194 -23.92 -15.41 -1.90
CA HIS A 194 -24.38 -16.78 -2.21
C HIS A 194 -24.40 -17.05 -3.72
N ASP A 195 -24.96 -16.12 -4.50
CA ASP A 195 -25.21 -16.30 -5.94
C ASP A 195 -24.36 -15.39 -6.84
N TRP A 196 -23.63 -14.45 -6.25
CA TRP A 196 -22.89 -13.45 -7.02
C TRP A 196 -21.64 -12.98 -6.29
N ILE A 197 -20.79 -12.26 -7.02
CA ILE A 197 -19.56 -11.68 -6.48
C ILE A 197 -19.56 -10.18 -6.70
N GLU A 198 -18.98 -9.46 -5.75
CA GLU A 198 -18.86 -8.02 -5.76
C GLU A 198 -17.38 -7.65 -5.71
N VAL A 199 -16.91 -6.93 -6.72
CA VAL A 199 -15.59 -6.32 -6.70
C VAL A 199 -15.73 -4.97 -6.02
N GLN A 200 -15.50 -4.92 -4.71
CA GLN A 200 -15.97 -3.80 -3.87
C GLN A 200 -15.06 -2.58 -3.92
N ASN A 201 -13.73 -2.78 -3.85
CA ASN A 201 -12.80 -1.69 -3.62
C ASN A 201 -11.42 -1.96 -4.21
N PHE A 202 -10.88 -0.93 -4.84
CA PHE A 202 -9.46 -0.80 -5.13
C PHE A 202 -8.81 -0.14 -3.92
N LEU A 203 -7.93 -0.85 -3.22
CA LEU A 203 -7.15 -0.23 -2.13
C LEU A 203 -6.23 0.88 -2.67
N ASN A 204 -5.99 0.88 -3.99
CA ASN A 204 -5.37 1.92 -4.79
C ASN A 204 -5.75 1.69 -6.26
N LEU A 205 -6.04 2.75 -7.03
CA LEU A 205 -6.31 2.68 -8.48
C LEU A 205 -5.19 1.98 -9.27
N GLY A 206 -3.98 1.98 -8.73
CA GLY A 206 -2.85 1.19 -9.23
C GLY A 206 -1.55 1.95 -9.03
N ASN A 207 -0.54 1.27 -8.50
CA ASN A 207 0.82 1.78 -8.50
C ASN A 207 1.47 1.43 -9.82
N ARG A 208 1.83 2.46 -10.57
CA ARG A 208 2.66 2.26 -11.75
C ARG A 208 4.05 1.79 -11.31
N LEU A 209 4.54 0.75 -11.97
CA LEU A 209 5.75 0.04 -11.57
C LEU A 209 6.95 0.34 -12.47
N ASN A 210 6.71 0.81 -13.71
CA ASN A 210 7.73 1.21 -14.66
C ASN A 210 7.62 2.71 -15.02
N PRO A 211 8.73 3.37 -15.40
CA PRO A 211 8.69 4.75 -15.87
C PRO A 211 7.75 4.91 -17.08
N PRO A 212 7.07 6.07 -17.22
CA PRO A 212 6.34 6.40 -18.45
C PRO A 212 7.30 6.56 -19.61
N TRP A 213 6.99 5.91 -20.72
CA TRP A 213 7.72 6.07 -21.98
C TRP A 213 6.93 6.92 -22.98
N ALA A 214 5.62 7.10 -22.76
CA ALA A 214 4.81 8.05 -23.50
C ALA A 214 4.76 9.44 -22.81
N LYS A 215 4.53 10.48 -23.62
CA LYS A 215 4.40 11.87 -23.15
C LYS A 215 3.15 12.01 -22.27
N ARG A 216 3.30 12.67 -21.12
CA ARG A 216 2.22 12.91 -20.16
C ARG A 216 1.58 14.28 -20.38
N CYS A 217 0.26 14.34 -20.30
CA CYS A 217 -0.52 15.55 -20.61
C CYS A 217 -1.22 16.18 -19.40
N SER A 218 -1.21 15.52 -18.24
CA SER A 218 -1.80 16.03 -17.01
C SER A 218 -0.85 15.81 -15.84
N ASN A 219 -0.77 16.78 -14.93
CA ASN A 219 -0.10 16.60 -13.64
C ASN A 219 -1.05 16.00 -12.59
N THR A 220 -2.36 16.12 -12.78
CA THR A 220 -3.39 15.66 -11.84
C THR A 220 -3.55 14.14 -11.87
N ILE A 221 -3.56 13.54 -13.06
CA ILE A 221 -3.64 12.08 -13.27
C ILE A 221 -2.42 11.58 -14.03
N ARG A 222 -1.24 12.04 -13.59
CA ARG A 222 0.04 11.92 -14.29
C ARG A 222 0.40 10.49 -14.72
N ASP A 223 0.05 9.51 -13.91
CA ASP A 223 0.39 8.12 -14.21
C ASP A 223 -0.57 7.47 -15.21
N PHE A 224 -1.79 8.02 -15.34
CA PHE A 224 -2.88 7.47 -16.16
C PHE A 224 -3.13 8.27 -17.46
N CYS A 225 -2.61 9.49 -17.58
CA CYS A 225 -2.86 10.37 -18.72
C CYS A 225 -1.68 10.52 -19.67
N PHE A 226 -1.79 9.85 -20.82
CA PHE A 226 -0.87 10.04 -21.93
C PHE A 226 -1.46 10.96 -22.99
N CYS A 227 -0.64 11.84 -23.53
CA CYS A 227 -1.05 12.78 -24.56
C CYS A 227 -1.63 12.06 -25.77
N LYS A 228 -2.78 12.53 -26.24
CA LYS A 228 -3.20 12.27 -27.61
C LYS A 228 -2.13 12.83 -28.57
N SER A 229 -1.80 12.04 -29.58
CA SER A 229 -0.93 12.43 -30.70
C SER A 229 -1.65 13.38 -31.63
#